data_AF-A0A154QFF9-F1
#
_entry.id   AF-A0A154QFF9-F1
#
_cell.length_a   1.000
_cell.length_b   1.000
_cell.length_c   1.000
_cell.angle_alpha   90.00
_cell.angle_beta   90.00
_cell.angle_gamma   90.00
#
_symmetry.space_group_name_H-M   'P 1'
#
loop_
_entity.id
_entity.type
_entity.pdbx_description
1 polymer ?
#
loop_
_entity_poly.entity_id
_entity_poly.type
_entity_poly.pdbx_seq_one_letter_code
_entity_poly.pdbx_strand_id
1 'polypeptide(L)'
;MTLRKPHSGKYLRPASEIALQSEQRLHKSLVRIGNDAAHYLRCFRTAHGRQLALNRVNAGIYVWTEAVWEHAPNRFQTMRKKRYTEHQPRIATLEANAARLYKGNPADYWCFPTLGDLDAFTDWYKAL
;
A
#
# COMPACT_ATOMS: atom_id res chain seq x y z
N MET A 1 33.65 -31.64 12.70
CA MET A 1 32.57 -30.83 13.31
C MET A 1 32.67 -29.43 12.71
N THR A 2 32.04 -29.21 11.56
CA THR A 2 32.26 -28.00 10.75
C THR A 2 31.24 -26.94 11.17
N LEU A 3 31.73 -25.87 11.81
CA LEU A 3 30.93 -24.70 12.18
C LEU A 3 30.28 -24.09 10.94
N ARG A 4 28.94 -24.06 10.92
CA ARG A 4 28.15 -23.35 9.90
C ARG A 4 28.31 -21.85 10.12
N LYS A 5 28.77 -21.12 9.10
CA LYS A 5 28.73 -19.66 9.05
C LYS A 5 27.27 -19.18 9.14
N PRO A 6 26.95 -18.17 9.97
CA PRO A 6 25.62 -17.56 9.94
C PRO A 6 25.41 -16.91 8.58
N HIS A 7 24.31 -17.26 7.91
CA HIS A 7 23.88 -16.58 6.69
C HIS A 7 23.66 -15.11 7.04
N SER A 8 24.40 -14.25 6.34
CA SER A 8 24.26 -12.80 6.36
C SER A 8 22.79 -12.43 6.19
N GLY A 9 22.21 -11.86 7.25
CA GLY A 9 20.86 -11.34 7.26
C GLY A 9 20.69 -10.35 6.13
N LYS A 10 19.67 -10.56 5.28
CA LYS A 10 19.24 -9.55 4.32
C LYS A 10 18.91 -8.29 5.12
N TYR A 11 19.71 -7.24 5.01
CA TYR A 11 19.40 -5.93 5.60
C TYR A 11 18.04 -5.48 5.05
N LEU A 12 17.00 -5.60 5.87
CA LEU A 12 15.69 -5.07 5.55
C LEU A 12 15.85 -3.55 5.50
N ARG A 13 15.67 -2.96 4.31
CA ARG A 13 15.66 -1.50 4.16
C ARG A 13 14.58 -0.94 5.09
N PRO A 14 14.90 -0.07 6.07
CA PRO A 14 13.91 0.45 6.99
C PRO A 14 12.81 1.22 6.26
N ALA A 15 11.68 1.44 6.94
CA ALA A 15 10.66 2.32 6.41
C ALA A 15 11.21 3.73 6.19
N SER A 16 10.86 4.38 5.07
CA SER A 16 11.22 5.77 4.85
C SER A 16 10.46 6.68 5.82
N GLU A 17 11.02 7.83 6.16
CA GLU A 17 10.37 8.78 7.06
C GLU A 17 8.98 9.19 6.55
N ILE A 18 8.87 9.49 5.25
CA ILE A 18 7.60 9.86 4.62
C ILE A 18 6.58 8.71 4.65
N ALA A 19 7.04 7.46 4.57
CA ALA A 19 6.17 6.30 4.74
C ALA A 19 5.69 6.14 6.18
N LEU A 20 6.54 6.39 7.18
CA LEU A 20 6.12 6.36 8.59
C LEU A 20 5.07 7.44 8.87
N GLN A 21 5.27 8.66 8.35
CA GLN A 21 4.28 9.74 8.46
C GLN A 21 2.96 9.40 7.75
N SER A 22 3.04 8.78 6.57
CA SER A 22 1.87 8.30 5.81
C SER A 22 1.13 7.20 6.57
N GLU A 23 1.86 6.23 7.16
CA GLU A 23 1.30 5.16 7.99
C GLU A 23 0.52 5.73 9.18
N GLN A 24 1.07 6.73 9.87
CA GLN A 24 0.40 7.40 10.99
C GLN A 24 -0.88 8.11 10.55
N ARG A 25 -0.88 8.79 9.40
CA ARG A 25 -2.08 9.46 8.86
C ARG A 25 -3.17 8.47 8.48
N LEU A 26 -2.81 7.41 7.75
CA LEU A 26 -3.76 6.36 7.37
C LEU A 26 -4.35 5.65 8.60
N HIS A 27 -3.55 5.41 9.64
CA HIS A 27 -4.01 4.77 10.87
C HIS A 27 -5.04 5.61 11.64
N LYS A 28 -5.01 6.95 11.53
CA LYS A 28 -6.03 7.82 12.13
C LYS A 28 -7.38 7.71 11.44
N SER A 29 -7.41 7.34 10.16
CA SER A 29 -8.60 7.41 9.31
C SER A 29 -9.14 6.04 8.88
N LEU A 30 -8.38 4.96 9.07
CA LEU A 30 -8.65 3.64 8.52
C LEU A 30 -8.31 2.52 9.51
N VAL A 31 -8.98 1.39 9.37
CA VAL A 31 -8.73 0.21 10.20
C VAL A 31 -7.51 -0.53 9.66
N ARG A 32 -6.47 -0.69 10.48
CA ARG A 32 -5.29 -1.49 10.12
C ARG A 32 -5.65 -2.96 9.98
N ILE A 33 -5.15 -3.61 8.94
CA ILE A 33 -5.35 -5.04 8.66
C ILE A 33 -4.04 -5.73 8.27
N GLY A 34 -4.05 -7.05 8.20
CA GLY A 34 -2.89 -7.86 7.83
C GLY A 34 -1.90 -8.04 8.99
N ASN A 35 -0.75 -8.59 8.67
CA ASN A 35 0.32 -8.92 9.60
C ASN A 35 1.27 -7.73 9.82
N ASP A 36 1.42 -7.33 11.08
CA ASP A 36 2.31 -6.23 11.49
C ASP A 36 3.80 -6.51 11.28
N ALA A 37 4.19 -7.78 11.16
CA ALA A 37 5.55 -8.18 10.82
C ALA A 37 5.87 -7.95 9.32
N ALA A 38 4.89 -7.60 8.48
CA ALA A 38 5.11 -7.31 7.06
C ALA A 38 5.96 -6.02 6.89
N HIS A 39 7.28 -6.17 6.84
CA HIS A 39 8.22 -5.05 6.85
C HIS A 39 7.96 -4.02 5.73
N TYR A 40 7.62 -4.50 4.53
CA TYR A 40 7.57 -3.67 3.32
C TYR A 40 6.25 -2.92 3.11
N LEU A 41 5.20 -3.26 3.87
CA LEU A 41 3.84 -2.86 3.57
C LEU A 41 3.03 -2.66 4.85
N ARG A 42 2.13 -1.68 4.85
CA ARG A 42 1.01 -1.63 5.80
C ARG A 42 -0.30 -1.65 5.07
N CYS A 43 -1.22 -2.47 5.54
CA CYS A 43 -2.53 -2.63 4.94
C CYS A 43 -3.60 -2.01 5.83
N PHE A 44 -4.60 -1.43 5.19
CA PHE A 44 -5.72 -0.78 5.84
C PHE A 44 -7.02 -1.14 5.13
N ARG A 45 -8.12 -0.94 5.83
CA ARG A 45 -9.48 -1.15 5.35
C ARG A 45 -10.36 0.05 5.71
N THR A 46 -11.21 0.47 4.78
CA THR A 46 -12.27 1.46 5.05
C THR A 46 -13.41 0.83 5.83
N ALA A 47 -14.34 1.64 6.36
CA ALA A 47 -15.55 1.14 7.01
C ALA A 47 -16.43 0.30 6.06
N HIS A 48 -16.46 0.66 4.76
CA HIS A 48 -17.17 -0.09 3.71
C HIS A 48 -16.41 -1.32 3.20
N GLY A 49 -15.28 -1.65 3.82
CA GLY A 49 -14.55 -2.88 3.54
C GLY A 49 -13.55 -2.81 2.39
N ARG A 50 -13.38 -1.65 1.75
CA ARG A 50 -12.37 -1.45 0.71
C ARG A 50 -10.96 -1.51 1.27
N GLN A 51 -10.03 -2.11 0.55
CA GLN A 51 -8.65 -2.28 0.99
C GLN A 51 -7.69 -1.30 0.32
N LEU A 52 -6.68 -0.87 1.08
CA LEU A 52 -5.53 -0.15 0.56
C LEU A 52 -4.25 -0.59 1.27
N ALA A 53 -3.11 -0.44 0.60
CA ALA A 53 -1.83 -0.81 1.19
C ALA A 53 -0.72 0.19 0.86
N LEU A 54 -0.09 0.72 1.91
CA LEU A 54 1.04 1.64 1.83
C LEU A 54 2.35 0.85 1.72
N ASN A 55 3.14 1.14 0.69
CA ASN A 55 4.53 0.69 0.61
C ASN A 55 5.38 1.51 1.58
N ARG A 56 6.13 0.81 2.45
CA ARG A 56 6.91 1.46 3.52
C ARG A 56 8.34 1.79 3.12
N VAL A 57 8.89 1.14 2.10
CA VAL A 57 10.34 1.16 1.82
C VAL A 57 10.73 2.01 0.62
N ASN A 58 9.76 2.51 -0.14
CA ASN A 58 10.02 3.44 -1.22
C ASN A 58 10.28 4.85 -0.69
N ALA A 59 11.04 5.65 -1.45
CA ALA A 59 11.38 7.03 -1.10
C ALA A 59 10.20 8.03 -1.17
N GLY A 60 9.00 7.58 -1.54
CA GLY A 60 7.81 8.43 -1.67
C GLY A 60 6.56 7.73 -1.15
N ILE A 61 5.40 8.36 -1.32
CA ILE A 61 4.13 7.85 -0.82
C ILE A 61 3.48 6.98 -1.90
N TYR A 62 3.72 5.67 -1.79
CA TYR A 62 3.18 4.71 -2.75
C TYR A 62 2.10 3.85 -2.12
N VAL A 63 0.94 3.82 -2.76
CA VAL A 63 -0.23 3.13 -2.23
C VAL A 63 -0.84 2.23 -3.30
N TRP A 64 -1.27 1.05 -2.89
CA TRP A 64 -2.12 0.15 -3.65
C TRP A 64 -3.56 0.36 -3.21
N THR A 65 -4.50 0.36 -4.15
CA THR A 65 -5.94 0.33 -3.86
C THR A 65 -6.65 -0.65 -4.78
N GLU A 66 -7.89 -0.98 -4.44
CA GLU A 66 -8.79 -1.57 -5.42
C GLU A 66 -8.93 -0.65 -6.66
N ALA A 67 -9.38 -1.23 -7.76
CA ALA A 67 -9.73 -0.53 -8.99
C ALA A 67 -10.72 0.61 -8.77
N VAL A 68 -10.25 1.86 -8.82
CA VAL A 68 -11.12 3.03 -8.60
C VAL A 68 -10.81 4.22 -9.50
N TRP A 69 -9.81 4.11 -10.37
CA TRP A 69 -9.38 5.23 -11.20
C TRP A 69 -10.48 5.82 -12.07
N GLU A 70 -11.39 5.00 -12.59
CA GLU A 70 -12.53 5.42 -13.41
C GLU A 70 -13.49 6.36 -12.65
N HIS A 71 -13.49 6.29 -11.32
CA HIS A 71 -14.29 7.15 -10.43
C HIS A 71 -13.47 8.29 -9.83
N ALA A 72 -12.16 8.33 -10.05
CA ALA A 72 -11.26 9.27 -9.41
C ALA A 72 -11.46 10.68 -9.98
N PRO A 73 -11.67 11.70 -9.12
CA PRO A 73 -11.58 13.10 -9.53
C PRO A 73 -10.30 13.38 -10.32
N ASN A 74 -10.37 14.27 -11.31
CA ASN A 74 -9.26 14.59 -12.21
C ASN A 74 -7.93 14.85 -11.48
N ARG A 75 -7.98 15.50 -10.30
CA ARG A 75 -6.80 15.77 -9.48
C ARG A 75 -6.01 14.53 -9.07
N PHE A 76 -6.66 13.38 -8.87
CA PHE A 76 -6.01 12.14 -8.46
C PHE A 76 -5.59 11.28 -9.66
N GLN A 77 -6.24 11.45 -10.81
CA GLN A 77 -5.96 10.61 -11.98
C GLN A 77 -4.50 10.70 -12.44
N THR A 78 -3.88 11.89 -12.32
CA THR A 78 -2.46 12.13 -12.63
C THR A 78 -1.51 11.46 -11.65
N MET A 79 -1.98 11.10 -10.45
CA MET A 79 -1.19 10.43 -9.41
C MET A 79 -1.16 8.90 -9.59
N ARG A 80 -1.98 8.33 -10.49
CA ARG A 80 -1.94 6.89 -10.80
C ARG A 80 -0.68 6.59 -11.58
N LYS A 81 0.16 5.70 -11.03
CA LYS A 81 1.36 5.20 -11.71
C LYS A 81 1.05 4.02 -12.62
N LYS A 82 0.15 3.14 -12.20
CA LYS A 82 -0.14 1.92 -12.94
C LYS A 82 -1.50 1.33 -12.59
N ARG A 83 -2.18 0.83 -13.61
CA ARG A 83 -3.30 -0.11 -13.52
C ARG A 83 -2.78 -1.53 -13.55
N TYR A 84 -3.20 -2.36 -12.60
CA TYR A 84 -2.97 -3.80 -12.63
C TYR A 84 -4.27 -4.53 -12.98
N THR A 85 -4.24 -5.32 -14.04
CA THR A 85 -5.32 -6.27 -14.35
C THR A 85 -5.29 -7.43 -13.35
N GLU A 86 -6.39 -8.17 -13.22
CA GLU A 86 -6.56 -9.26 -12.27
C GLU A 86 -5.49 -10.38 -12.38
N HIS A 87 -4.88 -10.55 -13.56
CA HIS A 87 -3.87 -11.60 -13.79
C HIS A 87 -2.43 -11.12 -13.64
N GLN A 88 -2.20 -9.81 -13.59
CA GLN A 88 -0.83 -9.28 -13.55
C GLN A 88 -0.17 -9.55 -12.19
N PRO A 89 1.13 -9.94 -12.19
CA PRO A 89 1.86 -10.21 -10.97
C PRO A 89 2.03 -8.94 -10.12
N ARG A 90 1.96 -9.12 -8.80
CA ARG A 90 2.14 -8.09 -7.77
C ARG A 90 2.97 -8.66 -6.62
N ILE A 91 3.33 -7.80 -5.67
CA ILE A 91 4.04 -8.25 -4.47
C ILE A 91 3.20 -9.29 -3.70
N ALA A 92 3.75 -10.48 -3.49
CA ALA A 92 3.06 -11.61 -2.85
C ALA A 92 2.59 -11.29 -1.42
N THR A 93 3.24 -10.35 -0.74
CA THR A 93 2.79 -9.86 0.57
C THR A 93 1.33 -9.36 0.55
N LEU A 94 0.80 -8.88 -0.58
CA LEU A 94 -0.61 -8.48 -0.65
C LEU A 94 -1.58 -9.66 -0.45
N GLU A 95 -1.22 -10.87 -0.87
CA GLU A 95 -2.11 -12.05 -0.80
C GLU A 95 -2.64 -12.29 0.62
N ALA A 96 -1.73 -12.36 1.59
CA ALA A 96 -2.07 -12.64 2.99
C ALA A 96 -2.51 -11.41 3.80
N ASN A 97 -2.33 -10.19 3.26
CA ASN A 97 -2.48 -8.95 4.04
C ASN A 97 -3.57 -8.00 3.51
N ALA A 98 -3.85 -8.05 2.22
CA ALA A 98 -4.86 -7.27 1.52
C ALA A 98 -5.31 -8.00 0.24
N ALA A 99 -6.01 -9.13 0.41
CA ALA A 99 -6.37 -10.04 -0.68
C ALA A 99 -7.12 -9.39 -1.84
N ARG A 100 -7.91 -8.33 -1.62
CA ARG A 100 -8.61 -7.58 -2.68
C ARG A 100 -7.66 -6.77 -3.57
N LEU A 101 -6.41 -6.64 -3.16
CA LEU A 101 -5.33 -5.99 -3.92
C LEU A 101 -4.42 -7.00 -4.62
N TYR A 102 -4.69 -8.30 -4.49
CA TYR A 102 -3.89 -9.37 -5.06
C TYR A 102 -4.51 -9.96 -6.34
N LYS A 103 -3.86 -10.97 -6.92
CA LYS A 103 -4.29 -11.67 -8.13
C LYS A 103 -5.75 -12.13 -7.99
N GLY A 104 -6.50 -12.03 -9.09
CA GLY A 104 -7.96 -12.25 -9.12
C GLY A 104 -8.80 -10.99 -8.88
N ASN A 105 -8.18 -9.88 -8.46
CA ASN A 105 -8.85 -8.58 -8.32
C ASN A 105 -8.04 -7.51 -9.04
N PRO A 106 -8.63 -6.61 -9.82
CA PRO A 106 -7.89 -5.50 -10.41
C PRO A 106 -7.50 -4.44 -9.34
N ALA A 107 -6.34 -3.82 -9.50
CA ALA A 107 -5.80 -2.87 -8.51
C ALA A 107 -5.16 -1.65 -9.19
N ASP A 108 -5.15 -0.52 -8.49
CA ASP A 108 -4.43 0.68 -8.90
C ASP A 108 -3.25 0.93 -7.97
N TYR A 109 -2.16 1.42 -8.56
CA TYR A 109 -0.96 1.80 -7.84
C TYR A 109 -0.69 3.29 -8.04
N TRP A 110 -0.58 4.01 -6.93
CA TRP A 110 -0.56 5.46 -6.85
C TRP A 110 0.77 5.95 -6.29
N CYS A 111 1.15 7.17 -6.67
CA CYS A 111 2.24 7.90 -6.07
C CYS A 111 1.74 9.30 -5.71
N PHE A 112 1.63 9.58 -4.41
CA PHE A 112 1.17 10.88 -3.93
C PHE A 112 2.36 11.83 -3.76
N PRO A 113 2.31 13.05 -4.33
CA PRO A 113 3.38 14.03 -4.18
C PRO A 113 3.55 14.51 -2.74
N THR A 114 2.44 14.65 -2.01
CA THR A 114 2.43 15.16 -0.64
C THR A 114 1.55 14.33 0.29
N LEU A 115 1.74 14.52 1.61
CA LEU A 115 0.84 13.94 2.62
C LEU A 115 -0.58 14.52 2.51
N GLY A 116 -0.73 15.77 2.08
CA GLY A 116 -2.04 16.39 1.86
C GLY A 116 -2.80 15.74 0.71
N ASP A 117 -2.11 15.35 -0.36
CA ASP A 117 -2.69 14.58 -1.47
C ASP A 117 -3.16 13.21 -1.00
N LEU A 118 -2.37 12.53 -0.15
CA LEU A 118 -2.74 11.25 0.44
C LEU A 118 -4.00 11.38 1.32
N ASP A 119 -4.09 12.41 2.16
CA ASP A 119 -5.25 12.63 3.02
C ASP A 119 -6.50 12.90 2.19
N ALA A 120 -6.41 13.82 1.23
CA ALA A 120 -7.51 14.15 0.34
C ALA A 120 -8.00 12.96 -0.47
N PHE A 121 -7.06 12.11 -0.95
CA PHE A 121 -7.39 10.86 -1.62
C PHE A 121 -8.06 9.87 -0.68
N THR A 122 -7.54 9.72 0.54
CA THR A 122 -8.08 8.78 1.53
C THR A 122 -9.50 9.16 1.92
N ASP A 123 -9.80 10.45 2.09
CA ASP A 123 -11.14 10.93 2.39
C ASP A 123 -12.13 10.63 1.27
N TRP A 124 -11.72 10.85 0.02
CA TRP A 124 -12.52 10.46 -1.14
C TRP A 124 -12.70 8.93 -1.22
N TYR A 125 -11.63 8.16 -1.05
CA TYR A 125 -11.64 6.70 -1.17
C TYR A 125 -12.55 6.04 -0.13
N LYS A 126 -12.64 6.60 1.08
CA LYS A 126 -13.57 6.17 2.13
C LYS A 126 -15.03 6.35 1.74
N ALA A 127 -15.35 7.30 0.87
CA ALA A 127 -16.72 7.62 0.48
C ALA A 127 -17.21 6.79 -0.73
N LEU A 128 -16.35 5.96 -1.32
CA LEU A 128 -16.69 5.01 -2.39
C LEU A 128 -17.24 3.68 -1.87
#